data_AF-A0AAD5QL23-F1
#
_entry.id   AF-A0AAD5QL23-F1
#
_cell.length_a   1.000
_cell.length_b   1.000
_cell.length_c   1.000
_cell.angle_alpha   90.00
_cell.angle_beta   90.00
_cell.angle_gamma   90.00
#
_symmetry.space_group_name_H-M   'P 1'
#
loop_
_entity.id
_entity.type
_entity.pdbx_description
1 polymer ?
#
loop_
_entity_poly.entity_id
_entity_poly.type
_entity_poly.pdbx_seq_one_letter_code
_entity_poly.pdbx_strand_id
1 'polypeptide(L)'
;MQQGTSQIEIILEPKWILIKMIALDPTLAFSERCNTFWRMLQWFLCIVIVGATVIQPQTKIPCGLPPFVTKLPQKQADQLKEVWANYQNGSACENEQKMTFDIVGNLSKAERTAVFELDPEERVDDQFDTDPYFIKILSPDVKKGFDAIWMNDDLPVDDKQKKLTEYAEENFNEEQLKSFGVWMAEILKARKEFDERIEKLSSEAKEIYVKLAKIRDDETSLLKSLTPELQNELYGLI
;
A
#
# COMPACT_ATOMS: atom_id res chain seq x y z
N MET A 1 1.79 39.60 -21.71
CA MET A 1 2.22 38.73 -20.60
C MET A 1 1.22 37.60 -20.50
N GLN A 2 1.54 36.43 -21.07
CA GLN A 2 0.72 35.23 -21.02
C GLN A 2 1.00 34.52 -19.69
N GLN A 3 0.00 34.42 -18.81
CA GLN A 3 0.05 33.53 -17.66
C GLN A 3 -0.27 32.11 -18.16
N GLY A 4 0.76 31.27 -18.19
CA GLY A 4 0.62 29.84 -18.46
C GLY A 4 -0.14 29.19 -17.31
N THR A 5 -1.32 28.68 -17.61
CA THR A 5 -2.02 27.69 -16.78
C THR A 5 -1.19 26.42 -16.77
N SER A 6 -0.34 26.25 -15.77
CA SER A 6 0.26 24.96 -15.45
C SER A 6 -0.88 24.06 -14.97
N GLN A 7 -1.45 23.28 -15.88
CA GLN A 7 -2.27 22.14 -15.49
C GLN A 7 -1.37 21.27 -14.60
N ILE A 8 -1.77 21.12 -13.34
CA ILE A 8 -1.16 20.16 -12.42
C ILE A 8 -1.63 18.81 -12.94
N GLU A 9 -0.85 18.24 -13.85
CA GLU A 9 -1.08 16.90 -14.35
C GLU A 9 -0.69 15.94 -13.23
N ILE A 10 -1.69 15.42 -12.53
CA ILE A 10 -1.49 14.52 -11.41
C ILE A 10 -0.97 13.20 -12.00
N ILE A 11 0.30 12.92 -11.75
CA ILE A 11 0.92 11.62 -11.98
C ILE A 11 0.28 10.64 -10.98
N LEU A 12 -0.89 10.13 -11.32
CA LEU A 12 -1.46 8.97 -10.67
C LEU A 12 -0.69 7.76 -11.21
N GLU A 13 0.46 7.51 -10.60
CA GLU A 13 1.25 6.30 -10.82
C GLU A 13 0.32 5.05 -10.74
N PRO A 14 0.43 4.09 -11.66
CA PRO A 14 -0.48 2.94 -11.77
C PRO A 14 -0.66 2.17 -10.45
N LYS A 15 0.43 2.04 -9.69
CA LYS A 15 0.45 1.41 -8.36
C LYS A 15 -0.42 2.17 -7.35
N TRP A 16 -0.43 3.50 -7.42
CA TRP A 16 -1.21 4.35 -6.54
C TRP A 16 -2.69 4.45 -6.92
N ILE A 17 -3.05 4.18 -8.19
CA ILE A 17 -4.45 4.04 -8.59
C ILE A 17 -5.06 2.78 -7.97
N LEU A 18 -4.35 1.65 -8.06
CA LEU A 18 -4.78 0.40 -7.43
C LEU A 18 -4.79 0.51 -5.89
N ILE A 19 -3.71 1.05 -5.31
CA ILE A 19 -3.61 1.27 -3.85
C ILE A 19 -4.65 2.27 -3.34
N LYS A 20 -5.00 3.33 -4.10
CA LYS A 20 -6.08 4.26 -3.70
C LYS A 20 -7.47 3.70 -3.94
N MET A 21 -7.71 2.88 -4.96
CA MET A 21 -8.97 2.16 -5.11
C MET A 21 -9.21 1.22 -3.91
N ILE A 22 -8.15 0.66 -3.33
CA ILE A 22 -8.21 -0.16 -2.11
C ILE A 22 -8.30 0.71 -0.84
N ALA A 23 -7.55 1.81 -0.77
CA ALA A 23 -7.43 2.62 0.45
C ALA A 23 -8.51 3.69 0.64
N LEU A 24 -9.29 4.03 -0.39
CA LEU A 24 -10.33 5.07 -0.30
C LEU A 24 -11.75 4.56 -0.10
N ASP A 25 -11.99 3.25 0.07
CA ASP A 25 -13.33 2.81 0.46
C ASP A 25 -13.45 1.59 1.39
N PRO A 26 -13.13 1.75 2.68
CA PRO A 26 -13.68 0.89 3.73
C PRO A 26 -15.14 1.25 4.09
N THR A 27 -15.74 2.26 3.45
CA THR A 27 -17.06 2.81 3.83
C THR A 27 -18.23 2.33 2.98
N LEU A 28 -18.00 1.68 1.84
CA LEU A 28 -19.06 1.05 1.06
C LEU A 28 -19.49 -0.35 1.55
N ALA A 29 -18.90 -0.82 2.66
CA ALA A 29 -19.32 -2.04 3.36
C ALA A 29 -20.00 -1.75 4.71
N PHE A 30 -20.82 -0.70 4.82
CA PHE A 30 -21.82 -0.62 5.89
C PHE A 30 -23.04 0.19 5.46
N SER A 31 -23.97 -0.51 4.80
CA SER A 31 -25.42 -0.34 4.93
C SER A 31 -25.90 1.08 5.28
N GLU A 32 -26.38 1.78 4.25
CA GLU A 32 -27.39 2.82 4.32
C GLU A 32 -28.55 2.42 5.26
N ARG A 33 -28.58 2.96 6.48
CA ARG A 33 -29.79 3.26 7.27
C ARG A 33 -29.41 4.02 8.54
N CYS A 34 -29.29 5.34 8.42
CA CYS A 34 -29.66 6.29 9.48
C CYS A 34 -29.74 7.70 8.88
N ASN A 35 -30.79 7.90 8.09
CA ASN A 35 -31.11 9.18 7.49
C ASN A 35 -31.70 10.12 8.56
N THR A 36 -31.15 11.33 8.62
CA THR A 36 -31.90 12.58 8.85
C THR A 36 -32.65 12.79 10.17
N PHE A 37 -32.03 12.59 11.34
CA PHE A 37 -32.63 13.10 12.59
C PHE A 37 -31.70 13.77 13.62
N TRP A 38 -30.39 13.89 13.38
CA TRP A 38 -29.47 14.47 14.38
C TRP A 38 -28.73 15.76 13.97
N ARG A 39 -29.20 16.49 12.94
CA ARG A 39 -28.60 17.78 12.53
C ARG A 39 -29.15 19.02 13.27
N MET A 40 -29.93 18.85 14.34
CA MET A 40 -30.44 19.97 15.16
C MET A 40 -30.10 19.89 16.65
N LEU A 41 -29.15 19.04 17.07
CA LEU A 41 -28.70 18.96 18.46
C LEU A 41 -27.16 18.95 18.56
N GLN A 42 -26.51 19.84 17.80
CA GLN A 42 -25.06 19.99 17.80
C GLN A 42 -24.65 21.47 17.88
N TRP A 43 -25.40 22.25 18.66
CA TRP A 43 -25.13 23.67 18.89
C TRP A 43 -25.03 24.07 20.37
N PHE A 44 -24.95 23.10 21.30
CA PHE A 44 -24.88 23.39 22.74
C PHE A 44 -23.81 22.67 23.56
N LEU A 45 -22.81 22.03 22.95
CA LEU A 45 -21.70 21.44 23.72
C LEU A 45 -20.35 21.91 23.17
N CYS A 46 -20.00 23.14 23.54
CA CYS A 46 -18.62 23.56 23.65
C CYS A 46 -18.07 23.15 25.03
N ILE A 47 -16.77 22.87 25.05
CA ILE A 47 -15.83 22.92 26.19
C ILE A 47 -15.50 21.56 26.85
N VAL A 48 -14.18 21.31 26.89
CA VAL A 48 -13.39 20.25 27.54
C VAL A 48 -13.17 18.93 26.78
N ILE A 49 -12.19 18.90 25.86
CA ILE A 49 -11.22 17.78 25.78
C ILE A 49 -9.85 18.36 25.43
N VAL A 50 -9.10 18.76 26.46
CA VAL A 50 -7.63 18.88 26.40
C VAL A 50 -7.09 17.60 27.03
N GLY A 51 -6.22 16.89 26.29
CA GLY A 51 -5.44 15.78 26.83
C GLY A 51 -5.93 14.37 26.46
N ALA A 52 -6.04 14.06 25.18
CA ALA A 52 -5.89 12.68 24.74
C ALA A 52 -4.42 12.47 24.36
N THR A 53 -3.63 11.91 25.27
CA THR A 53 -2.36 11.29 24.90
C THR A 53 -2.68 10.16 23.92
N VAL A 54 -2.09 10.21 22.74
CA VAL A 54 -2.07 9.09 21.81
C VAL A 54 -1.28 7.97 22.49
N ILE A 55 -1.98 7.06 23.18
CA ILE A 55 -1.42 5.75 23.51
C ILE A 55 -1.41 5.00 22.19
N GLN A 56 -0.27 5.00 21.50
CA GLN A 56 -0.04 4.01 20.46
C GLN A 56 -0.23 2.64 21.13
N PRO A 57 -1.12 1.76 20.63
CA PRO A 57 -1.13 0.38 21.06
C PRO A 57 0.22 -0.21 20.67
N GLN A 58 1.15 -0.25 21.61
CA GLN A 58 2.31 -1.13 21.53
C GLN A 58 1.72 -2.50 21.24
N THR A 59 1.93 -3.01 20.03
CA THR A 59 1.56 -4.37 19.67
C THR A 59 2.35 -5.27 20.59
N LYS A 60 1.75 -5.65 21.74
CA LYS A 60 2.42 -6.47 22.73
C LYS A 60 2.71 -7.80 22.07
N ILE A 61 3.99 -8.05 21.80
CA ILE A 61 4.46 -9.34 21.31
C ILE A 61 3.95 -10.38 22.32
N PRO A 62 3.29 -11.46 21.86
CA PRO A 62 2.76 -12.46 22.78
C PRO A 62 3.91 -13.04 23.61
N CYS A 63 3.72 -13.12 24.92
CA CYS A 63 4.67 -13.76 25.81
C CYS A 63 4.57 -15.28 25.65
N GLY A 64 5.70 -15.92 25.37
CA GLY A 64 5.81 -17.37 25.24
C GLY A 64 6.99 -17.75 24.34
N LEU A 65 7.39 -19.02 24.41
CA LEU A 65 8.43 -19.55 23.55
C LEU A 65 8.05 -19.34 22.07
N PRO A 66 8.87 -18.66 21.25
CA PRO A 66 8.51 -18.34 19.88
C PRO A 66 8.32 -19.60 19.01
N PRO A 67 7.33 -19.62 18.11
CA PRO A 67 7.03 -20.78 17.28
C PRO A 67 8.15 -21.14 16.28
N PHE A 68 9.02 -20.20 15.94
CA PHE A 68 10.16 -20.41 15.04
C PHE A 68 11.34 -21.14 15.70
N VAL A 69 11.27 -21.46 17.00
CA VAL A 69 12.37 -22.14 17.72
C VAL A 69 12.77 -23.47 17.08
N THR A 70 11.83 -24.15 16.42
CA THR A 70 12.06 -25.43 15.72
C THR A 70 12.84 -25.27 14.41
N LYS A 71 12.87 -24.06 13.85
CA LYS A 71 13.60 -23.72 12.62
C LYS A 71 15.00 -23.18 12.90
N LEU A 72 15.30 -22.82 14.15
CA LEU A 72 16.61 -22.30 14.54
C LEU A 72 17.69 -23.39 14.52
N PRO A 73 18.96 -23.02 14.27
CA PRO A 73 20.08 -23.93 14.49
C PRO A 73 20.10 -24.41 15.95
N GLN A 74 20.51 -25.66 16.17
CA GLN A 74 20.38 -26.37 17.45
C GLN A 74 20.88 -25.56 18.65
N LYS A 75 22.04 -24.90 18.51
CA LYS A 75 22.65 -24.09 19.57
C LYS A 75 21.73 -22.94 20.02
N GLN A 76 21.19 -22.17 19.08
CA GLN A 76 20.32 -21.04 19.34
C GLN A 76 18.91 -21.49 19.79
N ALA A 77 18.43 -22.63 19.28
CA ALA A 77 17.19 -23.23 19.74
C ALA A 77 17.25 -23.65 21.21
N ASP A 78 18.37 -24.23 21.65
CA ASP A 78 18.57 -24.66 23.04
C ASP A 78 18.73 -23.46 23.98
N GLN A 79 19.47 -22.42 23.55
CA GLN A 79 19.55 -21.15 24.29
C GLN A 79 18.17 -20.52 24.47
N LEU A 80 17.33 -20.54 23.43
CA LEU A 80 16.00 -19.96 23.50
C LEU A 80 15.09 -20.77 24.44
N LYS A 81 15.15 -22.11 24.40
CA LYS A 81 14.41 -22.95 25.36
C LYS A 81 14.84 -22.70 26.80
N GLU A 82 16.12 -22.44 27.05
CA GLU A 82 16.63 -22.13 28.39
C GLU A 82 16.12 -20.77 28.89
N VAL A 83 16.17 -19.73 28.04
CA VAL A 83 15.64 -18.39 28.36
C VAL A 83 14.16 -18.47 28.78
N TRP A 84 13.37 -19.28 28.08
CA TRP A 84 11.94 -19.42 28.33
C TRP A 84 11.58 -20.55 29.32
N ALA A 85 12.56 -21.30 29.87
CA ALA A 85 12.31 -22.49 30.69
C ALA A 85 11.55 -22.18 31.99
N ASN A 86 11.78 -20.99 32.56
CA ASN A 86 11.18 -20.57 33.82
C ASN A 86 10.00 -19.60 33.65
N TYR A 87 9.62 -19.30 32.41
CA TYR A 87 8.52 -18.38 32.14
C TYR A 87 7.17 -19.00 32.52
N GLN A 88 6.32 -18.22 33.20
CA GLN A 88 4.98 -18.63 33.61
C GLN A 88 3.92 -17.85 32.84
N ASN A 89 2.86 -18.54 32.43
CA ASN A 89 1.82 -17.90 31.63
C ASN A 89 1.15 -16.76 32.40
N GLY A 90 1.24 -15.53 31.88
CA GLY A 90 0.71 -14.32 32.50
C GLY A 90 1.71 -13.53 33.34
N SER A 91 2.97 -13.98 33.47
CA SER A 91 4.05 -13.15 34.03
C SER A 91 4.56 -12.14 33.00
N ALA A 92 5.25 -11.11 33.49
CA ALA A 92 6.04 -10.21 32.65
C ALA A 92 7.11 -11.03 31.90
N CYS A 93 7.41 -10.67 30.65
CA CYS A 93 8.24 -11.46 29.73
C CYS A 93 9.25 -10.62 28.92
N GLU A 94 9.43 -9.36 29.30
CA GLU A 94 10.24 -8.39 28.57
C GLU A 94 11.71 -8.79 28.52
N ASN A 95 12.21 -9.47 29.56
CA ASN A 95 13.58 -9.95 29.63
C ASN A 95 13.80 -11.12 28.66
N GLU A 96 12.87 -12.06 28.63
CA GLU A 96 12.87 -13.22 27.76
C GLU A 96 12.73 -12.80 26.29
N GLN A 97 11.87 -11.81 26.02
CA GLN A 97 11.75 -11.18 24.71
C GLN A 97 13.04 -10.50 24.28
N LYS A 98 13.67 -9.72 25.17
CA LYS A 98 14.95 -9.06 24.86
C LYS A 98 16.05 -10.07 24.54
N MET A 99 16.18 -11.12 25.36
CA MET A 99 17.17 -12.19 25.11
C MET A 99 16.86 -12.94 23.81
N THR A 100 15.58 -13.13 23.48
CA THR A 100 15.15 -13.70 22.19
C THR A 100 15.64 -12.84 21.02
N PHE A 101 15.47 -11.52 21.10
CA PHE A 101 15.97 -10.59 20.08
C PHE A 101 17.49 -10.63 19.96
N ASP A 102 18.21 -10.71 21.07
CA ASP A 102 19.68 -10.80 21.05
C ASP A 102 20.16 -12.11 20.40
N ILE A 103 19.50 -13.24 20.70
CA ILE A 103 19.84 -14.55 20.09
C ILE A 103 19.55 -14.53 18.59
N VAL A 104 18.38 -14.04 18.18
CA VAL A 104 17.98 -13.94 16.77
C VAL A 104 18.84 -12.93 15.99
N GLY A 105 19.21 -11.82 16.64
CA GLY A 105 20.06 -10.78 16.07
C GLY A 105 21.46 -11.28 15.73
N ASN A 106 21.98 -12.23 16.50
CA ASN A 106 23.30 -12.85 16.29
C ASN A 106 23.32 -13.97 15.24
N LEU A 107 22.20 -14.31 14.62
CA LEU A 107 22.17 -15.25 13.50
C LEU A 107 22.89 -14.68 12.29
N SER A 108 23.59 -15.53 11.54
CA SER A 108 24.12 -15.18 10.23
C SER A 108 22.99 -14.91 9.23
N LYS A 109 23.31 -14.23 8.12
CA LYS A 109 22.32 -13.96 7.06
C LYS A 109 21.66 -15.25 6.56
N ALA A 110 22.44 -16.31 6.32
CA ALA A 110 21.94 -17.60 5.85
C ALA A 110 21.04 -18.31 6.88
N GLU A 111 21.38 -18.27 8.17
CA GLU A 111 20.55 -18.84 9.23
C GLU A 111 19.26 -18.05 9.41
N ARG A 112 19.33 -16.71 9.33
CA ARG A 112 18.15 -15.84 9.40
C ARG A 112 17.20 -16.09 8.24
N THR A 113 17.74 -16.20 7.03
CA THR A 113 17.00 -16.60 5.83
C THR A 113 16.28 -17.94 6.05
N ALA A 114 16.98 -18.99 6.49
CA ALA A 114 16.37 -20.30 6.69
C ALA A 114 15.23 -20.32 7.76
N VAL A 115 15.25 -19.38 8.71
CA VAL A 115 14.28 -19.31 9.82
C VAL A 115 13.08 -18.44 9.48
N PHE A 116 13.31 -17.30 8.80
CA PHE A 116 12.32 -16.24 8.64
C PHE A 116 11.93 -15.95 7.19
N GLU A 117 12.66 -16.44 6.19
CA GLU A 117 12.12 -16.38 4.83
C GLU A 117 10.95 -17.35 4.74
N LEU A 118 9.81 -16.79 4.31
CA LEU A 118 8.66 -17.57 3.89
C LEU A 118 9.13 -18.47 2.75
N ASP A 119 8.78 -19.76 2.82
CA ASP A 119 8.93 -20.66 1.69
C ASP A 119 8.31 -19.97 0.46
N PRO A 120 8.96 -19.89 -0.71
CA PRO A 120 8.35 -19.30 -1.90
C PRO A 120 6.97 -19.89 -2.24
N GLU A 121 6.70 -21.12 -1.78
CA GLU A 121 5.41 -21.81 -1.89
C GLU A 121 4.35 -21.30 -0.88
N GLU A 122 4.77 -20.73 0.25
CA GLU A 122 3.94 -20.02 1.23
C GLU A 122 4.13 -18.51 1.13
N ARG A 123 4.23 -17.97 -0.09
CA ARG A 123 3.76 -16.59 -0.27
C ARG A 123 2.36 -16.58 0.29
N VAL A 124 2.17 -15.88 1.41
CA VAL A 124 0.86 -15.42 1.83
C VAL A 124 0.36 -14.74 0.57
N ASP A 125 -0.57 -15.38 -0.15
CA ASP A 125 -1.24 -14.73 -1.26
C ASP A 125 -1.70 -13.41 -0.64
N ASP A 126 -1.13 -12.31 -1.07
CA ASP A 126 -1.63 -10.98 -0.78
C ASP A 126 -3.04 -11.03 -1.37
N GLN A 127 -4.02 -11.48 -0.56
CA GLN A 127 -5.27 -12.10 -0.99
C GLN A 127 -6.28 -11.07 -1.52
N PHE A 128 -5.77 -9.96 -2.01
CA PHE A 128 -6.47 -9.01 -2.83
C PHE A 128 -5.91 -9.18 -4.23
N ASP A 129 -6.41 -10.19 -4.93
CA ASP A 129 -6.31 -10.25 -6.37
C ASP A 129 -7.09 -9.06 -6.95
N THR A 130 -6.35 -7.95 -7.11
CA THR A 130 -6.84 -6.65 -7.55
C THR A 130 -6.82 -6.50 -9.06
N ASP A 131 -6.39 -7.54 -9.78
CA ASP A 131 -6.33 -7.48 -11.22
C ASP A 131 -7.77 -7.48 -11.77
N PRO A 132 -8.11 -6.51 -12.64
CA PRO A 132 -9.42 -6.51 -13.27
C PRO A 132 -9.57 -7.72 -14.18
N TYR A 133 -10.81 -8.22 -14.33
CA TYR A 133 -11.08 -9.49 -15.00
C TYR A 133 -10.48 -9.58 -16.40
N PHE A 134 -10.57 -8.51 -17.22
CA PHE A 134 -9.99 -8.50 -18.56
C PHE A 134 -8.50 -8.82 -18.56
N ILE A 135 -7.71 -8.34 -17.58
CA ILE A 135 -6.26 -8.59 -17.47
C ILE A 135 -5.98 -10.08 -17.27
N LYS A 136 -6.81 -10.79 -16.49
CA LYS A 136 -6.66 -12.23 -16.21
C LYS A 136 -6.87 -13.10 -17.43
N ILE A 137 -7.66 -12.61 -18.39
CA ILE A 137 -8.02 -13.33 -19.61
C ILE A 137 -7.27 -12.83 -20.85
N LEU A 138 -6.32 -11.88 -20.71
CA LEU A 138 -5.44 -11.48 -21.81
C LEU A 138 -4.41 -12.58 -22.09
N SER A 139 -4.07 -12.77 -23.36
CA SER A 139 -2.88 -13.55 -23.70
C SER A 139 -1.62 -12.81 -23.23
N PRO A 140 -0.49 -13.52 -22.98
CA PRO A 140 0.75 -12.89 -22.51
C PRO A 140 1.23 -11.74 -23.42
N ASP A 141 1.10 -11.89 -24.74
CA ASP A 141 1.53 -10.88 -25.71
C ASP A 141 0.63 -9.63 -25.68
N VAL A 142 -0.69 -9.82 -25.58
CA VAL A 142 -1.64 -8.70 -25.48
C VAL A 142 -1.50 -7.99 -24.13
N LYS A 143 -1.29 -8.75 -23.05
CA LYS A 143 -1.02 -8.17 -21.72
C LYS A 143 0.26 -7.33 -21.74
N LYS A 144 1.33 -7.82 -22.38
CA LYS A 144 2.59 -7.09 -22.49
C LYS A 144 2.42 -5.75 -23.22
N GLY A 145 1.64 -5.72 -24.30
CA GLY A 145 1.36 -4.46 -25.02
C GLY A 145 0.52 -3.50 -24.19
N PHE A 146 -0.49 -4.00 -23.47
CA PHE A 146 -1.26 -3.22 -22.51
C PHE A 146 -0.37 -2.62 -21.40
N ASP A 147 0.45 -3.45 -20.76
CA ASP A 147 1.35 -3.05 -19.67
C ASP A 147 2.35 -2.00 -20.15
N ALA A 148 2.84 -2.09 -21.39
CA ALA A 148 3.77 -1.12 -21.97
C ALA A 148 3.17 0.29 -22.11
N ILE A 149 1.83 0.40 -22.22
CA ILE A 149 1.13 1.69 -22.24
C ILE A 149 0.78 2.11 -20.81
N TRP A 150 0.21 1.20 -20.03
CA TRP A 150 -0.25 1.47 -18.67
C TRP A 150 0.88 1.88 -17.72
N MET A 151 2.01 1.18 -17.78
CA MET A 151 3.20 1.40 -16.94
C MET A 151 4.16 2.44 -17.51
N ASN A 152 3.81 3.13 -18.60
CA ASN A 152 4.62 4.20 -19.13
C ASN A 152 4.40 5.48 -18.32
N ASP A 153 5.37 5.83 -17.48
CA ASP A 153 5.26 6.99 -16.59
C ASP A 153 5.57 8.32 -17.30
N ASP A 154 6.21 8.27 -18.47
CA ASP A 154 6.47 9.46 -19.30
C ASP A 154 5.24 9.88 -20.12
N LEU A 155 4.19 9.06 -20.11
CA LEU A 155 2.97 9.31 -20.88
C LEU A 155 1.96 10.12 -20.05
N PRO A 156 1.56 11.33 -20.52
CA PRO A 156 0.47 12.11 -19.96
C PRO A 156 -0.78 11.25 -19.75
N VAL A 157 -1.54 11.47 -18.68
CA VAL A 157 -2.56 10.50 -18.30
C VAL A 157 -3.73 10.50 -19.29
N ASP A 158 -4.08 11.64 -19.86
CA ASP A 158 -5.12 11.73 -20.88
C ASP A 158 -4.69 11.01 -22.18
N ASP A 159 -3.41 11.12 -22.53
CA ASP A 159 -2.82 10.37 -23.65
C ASP A 159 -2.76 8.87 -23.35
N LYS A 160 -2.46 8.48 -22.11
CA LYS A 160 -2.45 7.09 -21.65
C LYS A 160 -3.83 6.46 -21.78
N GLN A 161 -4.87 7.15 -21.34
CA GLN A 161 -6.23 6.67 -21.46
C GLN A 161 -6.61 6.44 -22.93
N LYS A 162 -6.34 7.43 -23.79
CA LYS A 162 -6.61 7.34 -25.22
C LYS A 162 -5.90 6.14 -25.86
N LYS A 163 -4.59 5.98 -25.61
CA LYS A 163 -3.81 4.86 -26.14
C LYS A 163 -4.30 3.50 -25.65
N LEU A 164 -4.75 3.41 -24.40
CA LEU A 164 -5.31 2.16 -23.88
C LEU A 164 -6.62 1.80 -24.55
N THR A 165 -7.49 2.79 -24.81
CA THR A 165 -8.73 2.57 -25.55
C THR A 165 -8.44 2.11 -26.98
N GLU A 166 -7.56 2.80 -27.71
CA GLU A 166 -7.14 2.40 -29.06
C GLU A 166 -6.53 0.98 -29.07
N TYR A 167 -5.63 0.70 -28.13
CA TYR A 167 -5.02 -0.63 -28.01
C TYR A 167 -6.04 -1.74 -27.73
N ALA A 168 -7.01 -1.47 -26.84
CA ALA A 168 -8.07 -2.41 -26.53
C ALA A 168 -8.95 -2.67 -27.76
N GLU A 169 -9.39 -1.64 -28.48
CA GLU A 169 -10.21 -1.78 -29.69
C GLU A 169 -9.53 -2.62 -30.78
N GLU A 170 -8.21 -2.52 -30.91
CA GLU A 170 -7.43 -3.28 -31.90
C GLU A 170 -7.11 -4.72 -31.47
N ASN A 171 -6.91 -4.98 -30.17
CA ASN A 171 -6.30 -6.23 -29.70
C ASN A 171 -7.24 -7.09 -28.83
N PHE A 172 -8.35 -6.55 -28.32
CA PHE A 172 -9.24 -7.26 -27.41
C PHE A 172 -10.43 -7.88 -28.16
N ASN A 173 -10.88 -9.04 -27.69
CA ASN A 173 -12.13 -9.63 -28.14
C ASN A 173 -13.36 -8.98 -27.44
N GLU A 174 -14.57 -9.38 -27.83
CA GLU A 174 -15.81 -8.79 -27.30
C GLU A 174 -15.95 -8.90 -25.77
N GLU A 175 -15.58 -10.05 -25.19
CA GLU A 175 -15.63 -10.26 -23.75
C GLU A 175 -14.61 -9.39 -23.00
N GLN A 176 -13.37 -9.34 -23.50
CA GLN A 176 -12.30 -8.50 -22.98
C GLN A 176 -12.66 -7.02 -23.06
N LEU A 177 -13.20 -6.56 -24.19
CA LEU A 177 -13.66 -5.18 -24.39
C LEU A 177 -14.75 -4.78 -23.41
N LYS A 178 -15.72 -5.67 -23.16
CA LYS A 178 -16.79 -5.41 -22.20
C LYS A 178 -16.23 -5.22 -20.79
N SER A 179 -15.34 -6.10 -20.35
CA SER A 179 -14.72 -5.98 -19.02
C SER A 179 -13.78 -4.78 -18.92
N PHE A 180 -13.01 -4.48 -19.97
CA PHE A 180 -12.17 -3.29 -20.08
C PHE A 180 -13.00 -2.01 -19.99
N GLY A 181 -14.15 -1.95 -20.67
CA GLY A 181 -15.03 -0.78 -20.64
C GLY A 181 -15.56 -0.46 -19.24
N VAL A 182 -15.91 -1.50 -18.46
CA VAL A 182 -16.30 -1.32 -17.04
C VAL A 182 -15.15 -0.76 -16.23
N TRP A 183 -13.97 -1.37 -16.34
CA TRP A 183 -12.77 -0.91 -15.63
C TRP A 183 -12.40 0.54 -16.00
N MET A 184 -12.40 0.87 -17.29
CA MET A 184 -12.06 2.22 -17.76
C MET A 184 -13.06 3.27 -17.25
N ALA A 185 -14.35 2.93 -17.21
CA ALA A 185 -15.37 3.81 -16.65
C ALA A 185 -15.16 4.08 -15.15
N GLU A 186 -14.76 3.06 -14.38
CA GLU A 186 -14.43 3.21 -12.96
C GLU A 186 -13.20 4.10 -12.74
N ILE A 187 -12.15 3.91 -13.54
CA ILE A 187 -10.93 4.74 -13.51
C ILE A 187 -11.26 6.21 -13.78
N LEU A 188 -12.06 6.46 -14.83
CA LEU A 188 -12.50 7.81 -15.19
C LEU A 188 -13.35 8.47 -14.11
N LYS A 189 -14.26 7.71 -13.51
CA LYS A 189 -15.10 8.18 -12.41
C LYS A 189 -14.22 8.55 -11.20
N ALA A 190 -13.30 7.67 -10.80
CA ALA A 190 -12.41 7.90 -9.67
C ALA A 190 -11.51 9.13 -9.89
N ARG A 191 -11.00 9.33 -11.11
CA ARG A 191 -10.27 10.54 -11.50
C ARG A 191 -11.12 11.79 -11.30
N LYS A 192 -12.33 11.81 -11.87
CA LYS A 192 -13.23 12.96 -11.76
C LYS A 192 -13.54 13.29 -10.30
N GLU A 193 -13.87 12.29 -9.48
CA GLU A 193 -14.15 12.49 -8.06
C GLU A 193 -12.93 13.01 -7.29
N PHE A 194 -11.72 12.60 -7.68
CA PHE A 194 -10.48 13.12 -7.12
C PHE A 194 -10.25 14.59 -7.49
N ASP A 195 -10.46 14.95 -8.76
CA ASP A 195 -10.34 16.33 -9.22
C ASP A 195 -11.34 17.25 -8.53
N GLU A 196 -12.60 16.81 -8.39
CA GLU A 196 -13.62 17.54 -7.62
C GLU A 196 -13.22 17.72 -6.14
N ARG A 197 -12.55 16.74 -5.53
CA ARG A 197 -12.03 16.86 -4.15
C ARG A 197 -10.92 17.90 -4.08
N ILE A 198 -10.03 17.94 -5.08
CA ILE A 198 -8.97 18.96 -5.17
C ILE A 198 -9.59 20.34 -5.34
N GLU A 199 -10.59 20.50 -6.19
CA GLU A 199 -11.27 21.77 -6.42
C GLU A 199 -11.90 22.33 -5.13
N LYS A 200 -12.43 21.46 -4.27
CA LYS A 200 -13.04 21.81 -2.98
C LYS A 200 -12.02 22.15 -1.88
N LEU A 201 -10.72 21.95 -2.10
CA LEU A 201 -9.70 22.34 -1.12
C LEU A 201 -9.61 23.87 -0.96
N SER A 202 -9.22 24.32 0.24
CA SER A 202 -8.87 25.73 0.47
C SER A 202 -7.62 26.14 -0.32
N SER A 203 -7.39 27.44 -0.48
CA SER A 203 -6.17 27.98 -1.10
C SER A 203 -4.90 27.43 -0.46
N GLU A 204 -4.84 27.42 0.86
CA GLU A 204 -3.69 26.96 1.65
C GLU A 204 -3.51 25.44 1.49
N ALA A 205 -4.61 24.68 1.51
CA ALA A 205 -4.56 23.23 1.32
C ALA A 205 -4.10 22.86 -0.10
N LYS A 206 -4.53 23.59 -1.14
CA LYS A 206 -4.05 23.41 -2.52
C LYS A 206 -2.55 23.70 -2.63
N GLU A 207 -2.07 24.77 -2.00
CA GLU A 207 -0.64 25.11 -2.02
C GLU A 207 0.21 23.98 -1.40
N ILE A 208 -0.20 23.44 -0.24
CA ILE A 208 0.49 22.31 0.39
C ILE A 208 0.36 21.04 -0.47
N TYR A 209 -0.81 20.78 -1.05
CA TYR A 209 -1.01 19.63 -1.93
C TYR A 209 -0.05 19.64 -3.12
N VAL A 210 0.14 20.79 -3.79
CA VAL A 210 1.10 20.93 -4.90
C VAL A 210 2.52 20.63 -4.46
N LYS A 211 2.93 21.10 -3.27
CA LYS A 211 4.26 20.80 -2.72
C LYS A 211 4.44 19.31 -2.43
N LEU A 212 3.43 18.66 -1.86
CA LEU A 212 3.44 17.22 -1.59
C LEU A 212 3.45 16.38 -2.87
N ALA A 213 2.72 16.81 -3.90
CA ALA A 213 2.74 16.17 -5.21
C ALA A 213 4.15 16.20 -5.79
N LYS A 214 4.79 17.38 -5.80
CA LYS A 214 6.17 17.53 -6.26
C LYS A 214 7.16 16.64 -5.50
N ILE A 215 7.06 16.56 -4.17
CA ILE A 215 7.94 15.69 -3.36
C ILE A 215 7.81 14.23 -3.78
N ARG A 216 6.59 13.77 -4.05
CA ARG A 216 6.35 12.38 -4.52
C ARG A 216 6.93 12.15 -5.91
N ASP A 217 6.79 13.12 -6.81
CA ASP A 217 7.37 13.02 -8.16
C ASP A 217 8.91 12.96 -8.08
N ASP A 218 9.51 13.81 -7.24
CA ASP A 218 10.96 13.84 -7.00
C ASP A 218 11.45 12.51 -6.36
N GLU A 219 10.71 11.96 -5.37
CA GLU A 219 11.00 10.67 -4.73
C GLU A 219 10.95 9.53 -5.75
N THR A 220 9.88 9.45 -6.54
CA THR A 220 9.71 8.46 -7.60
C THR A 220 10.83 8.56 -8.63
N SER A 221 11.19 9.76 -9.06
CA SER A 221 12.28 9.99 -10.02
C SER A 221 13.61 9.49 -9.47
N LEU A 222 13.90 9.77 -8.20
CA LEU A 222 15.10 9.30 -7.52
C LEU A 222 15.13 7.76 -7.44
N LEU A 223 14.05 7.13 -6.98
CA LEU A 223 13.96 5.67 -6.87
C LEU A 223 14.15 4.97 -8.22
N LYS A 224 13.60 5.54 -9.31
CA LYS A 224 13.80 5.02 -10.68
C LYS A 224 15.24 5.15 -11.17
N SER A 225 15.98 6.16 -10.68
CA SER A 225 17.38 6.36 -11.05
C SER A 225 18.36 5.42 -10.34
N LEU A 226 17.92 4.69 -9.31
CA LEU A 226 18.77 3.76 -8.56
C LEU A 226 19.16 2.56 -9.40
N THR A 227 20.46 2.26 -9.45
CA THR A 227 20.96 1.04 -10.09
C THR A 227 20.62 -0.20 -9.25
N PRO A 228 20.59 -1.41 -9.86
CA PRO A 228 20.35 -2.65 -9.10
C PRO A 228 21.32 -2.85 -7.92
N GLU A 229 22.58 -2.43 -8.07
CA GLU A 229 23.59 -2.52 -7.02
C GLU A 229 23.23 -1.61 -5.83
N LEU A 230 22.85 -0.36 -6.10
CA LEU A 230 22.42 0.58 -5.08
C LEU A 230 21.13 0.15 -4.40
N GLN A 231 20.16 -0.37 -5.16
CA GLN A 231 18.92 -0.90 -4.59
C GLN A 231 19.20 -2.05 -3.63
N ASN A 232 20.16 -2.93 -3.96
CA ASN A 232 20.54 -4.03 -3.09
C ASN A 232 21.33 -3.58 -1.85
N GLU A 233 22.19 -2.56 -1.97
CA GLU A 233 22.90 -1.98 -0.82
C GLU A 233 21.94 -1.26 0.14
N LEU A 234 20.95 -0.56 -0.39
CA LEU A 234 19.94 0.17 0.37
C LEU A 234 18.78 -0.72 0.84
N TYR A 235 18.74 -1.99 0.42
CA TYR A 235 17.66 -2.92 0.74
C TYR A 235 17.49 -3.09 2.26
N GLY A 236 16.30 -2.78 2.76
CA GLY A 236 15.96 -2.83 4.18
C GLY A 236 16.33 -1.57 4.98
N LEU A 237 16.86 -0.52 4.32
CA LEU A 237 17.15 0.78 4.91
C LEU A 237 16.19 1.87 4.44
N ILE A 238 15.68 1.75 3.21
CA ILE A 238 14.65 2.59 2.59
C ILE A 238 13.48 1.71 2.15
#